data_AF-A0A1X7TTB1-F1
#
_entry.id   AF-A0A1X7TTB1-F1
#
_cell.length_a   1.000
_cell.length_b   1.000
_cell.length_c   1.000
_cell.angle_alpha   90.00
_cell.angle_beta   90.00
_cell.angle_gamma   90.00
#
_symmetry.space_group_name_H-M   'P 1'
#
loop_
_entity.id
_entity.type
_entity.pdbx_description
1 polymer ?
#
loop_
_entity_poly.entity_id
_entity_poly.type
_entity_poly.pdbx_seq_one_letter_code
_entity_poly.pdbx_strand_id
1 'polypeptide(L)'
;MGWLAKEGFHPGLMSAYFSALRHLSIKAGLGPVSQATWPQLAYVVKGLEREHRDVPTLQRLPITLDVLRKLKAAWESGLEEKVTAYLLWAVSCIAFFGCFRLGKILLSKTTKTPALWQPDEFLRSKLAMVIHLRFSKTGQNERDINVHIGATLTDICPFVPLQNYLRIRPLGQGPLFMWADGNPVLKSSSFLLVRKAL
;
A
#
# COMPACT_ATOMS: atom_id res chain seq x y z
N MET A 1 2.12 -21.17 -25.57
CA MET A 1 2.76 -20.68 -24.32
C MET A 1 4.18 -20.17 -24.51
N GLY A 2 5.00 -20.71 -25.41
CA GLY A 2 6.27 -20.09 -25.81
C GLY A 2 6.14 -18.65 -26.34
N TRP A 3 4.95 -18.25 -26.79
CA TRP A 3 4.64 -16.88 -27.20
C TRP A 3 4.68 -15.88 -26.03
N LEU A 4 4.09 -16.19 -24.87
CA LEU A 4 4.13 -15.31 -23.68
C LEU A 4 5.56 -15.18 -23.10
N ALA A 5 6.37 -16.23 -23.24
CA ALA A 5 7.78 -16.19 -22.87
C ALA A 5 8.60 -15.32 -23.84
N LYS A 6 8.34 -15.45 -25.15
CA LYS A 6 8.93 -14.59 -26.18
C LYS A 6 8.55 -13.12 -26.05
N GLU A 7 7.36 -12.84 -25.51
CA GLU A 7 6.89 -11.49 -25.15
C GLU A 7 7.56 -10.92 -23.88
N GLY A 8 8.41 -11.68 -23.19
CA GLY A 8 9.19 -11.18 -22.04
C GLY A 8 8.39 -11.00 -20.75
N PHE A 9 7.25 -11.68 -20.59
CA PHE A 9 6.45 -11.58 -19.38
C PHE A 9 7.13 -12.24 -18.17
N HIS A 10 7.09 -11.57 -17.01
CA HIS A 10 7.67 -12.09 -15.77
C HIS A 10 6.94 -13.36 -15.27
N PRO A 11 7.64 -14.37 -14.70
CA PRO A 11 7.05 -15.64 -14.25
C PRO A 11 5.84 -15.50 -13.32
N GLY A 12 5.88 -14.50 -12.44
CA GLY A 12 4.76 -14.19 -11.53
C GLY A 12 3.46 -13.79 -12.25
N LEU A 13 3.56 -13.12 -13.39
CA LEU A 13 2.39 -12.77 -14.22
C LEU A 13 1.84 -14.03 -14.90
N MET A 14 2.71 -14.89 -15.42
CA MET A 14 2.32 -16.16 -16.04
C MET A 14 1.61 -17.09 -15.05
N SER A 15 2.10 -17.16 -13.81
CA SER A 15 1.44 -17.90 -12.72
C SER A 15 0.05 -17.32 -12.38
N ALA A 16 -0.10 -15.99 -12.40
CA ALA A 16 -1.39 -15.34 -12.21
C ALA A 16 -2.39 -15.67 -13.35
N TYR A 17 -1.94 -15.65 -14.61
CA TYR A 17 -2.76 -16.09 -15.76
C TYR A 17 -3.17 -17.56 -15.64
N PHE A 18 -2.25 -18.43 -15.21
CA PHE A 18 -2.58 -19.85 -15.01
C PHE A 18 -3.62 -20.03 -13.89
N SER A 19 -3.48 -19.29 -12.80
CA SER A 19 -4.45 -19.28 -11.71
C SER A 19 -5.83 -18.81 -12.19
N ALA A 20 -5.87 -17.79 -13.06
CA ALA A 20 -7.10 -17.30 -13.68
C ALA A 20 -7.73 -18.35 -14.62
N LEU A 21 -6.93 -19.01 -15.48
CA LEU A 21 -7.40 -20.08 -16.36
C LEU A 21 -7.98 -21.27 -15.57
N ARG A 22 -7.29 -21.69 -14.50
CA ARG A 22 -7.79 -22.73 -13.60
C ARG A 22 -9.09 -22.30 -12.93
N HIS A 23 -9.21 -21.04 -12.52
CA HIS A 23 -10.46 -20.55 -11.94
C HIS A 23 -11.61 -20.59 -12.95
N LEU A 24 -11.37 -20.19 -14.20
CA LEU A 24 -12.36 -20.25 -15.27
C LEU A 24 -12.76 -21.69 -15.63
N SER A 25 -11.80 -22.62 -15.68
CA SER A 25 -12.08 -24.03 -15.98
C SER A 25 -12.98 -24.67 -14.91
N ILE A 26 -12.71 -24.38 -13.64
CA ILE A 26 -13.54 -24.83 -12.51
C ILE A 26 -14.93 -24.21 -12.61
N LYS A 27 -15.02 -22.91 -12.89
CA LYS A 27 -16.30 -22.20 -13.04
C LYS A 27 -17.13 -22.72 -14.23
N ALA A 28 -16.48 -23.20 -15.29
CA ALA A 28 -17.12 -23.81 -16.46
C ALA A 28 -17.48 -25.30 -16.26
N GLY A 29 -17.21 -25.88 -15.08
CA GLY A 29 -17.51 -27.29 -14.79
C GLY A 29 -16.54 -28.30 -15.43
N LEU A 30 -15.46 -27.82 -16.07
CA LEU A 30 -14.46 -28.65 -16.76
C LEU A 30 -13.45 -29.31 -15.80
N GLY A 31 -13.61 -29.10 -14.49
CA GLY A 31 -12.72 -29.59 -13.45
C GLY A 31 -11.44 -28.74 -13.26
N PRO A 32 -10.63 -29.06 -12.23
CA PRO A 32 -9.42 -28.33 -11.94
C PRO A 32 -8.32 -28.64 -12.96
N VAL A 33 -7.92 -27.65 -13.75
CA VAL A 33 -6.67 -27.72 -14.53
C VAL A 33 -5.51 -27.67 -13.53
N SER A 34 -4.97 -28.84 -13.19
CA SER A 34 -3.86 -28.98 -12.24
C SER A 34 -2.55 -29.28 -12.98
N GLN A 35 -1.41 -29.04 -12.32
CA GLN A 35 -0.10 -29.46 -12.84
C GLN A 35 0.00 -30.97 -13.08
N ALA A 36 -0.77 -31.78 -12.34
CA ALA A 36 -0.83 -33.23 -12.55
C ALA A 36 -1.61 -33.59 -13.83
N THR A 37 -2.61 -32.78 -14.18
CA THR A 37 -3.40 -32.95 -15.40
C THR A 37 -2.54 -32.61 -16.62
N TRP A 38 -1.76 -31.51 -16.56
CA TRP A 38 -0.98 -30.98 -17.69
C TRP A 38 0.53 -30.87 -17.37
N PRO A 39 1.28 -31.98 -17.39
CA PRO A 39 2.70 -32.00 -17.00
C PRO A 39 3.59 -31.13 -17.90
N GLN A 40 3.26 -31.01 -19.19
CA GLN A 40 3.98 -30.15 -20.14
C GLN A 40 4.00 -28.69 -19.70
N LEU A 41 2.91 -28.20 -19.10
CA LEU A 41 2.83 -26.83 -18.62
C LEU A 41 3.67 -26.62 -17.36
N ALA A 42 3.74 -27.62 -16.48
CA ALA A 42 4.61 -27.58 -15.31
C ALA A 42 6.09 -27.49 -15.72
N TYR A 43 6.48 -28.20 -16.78
CA TYR A 43 7.83 -28.09 -17.35
C TYR A 43 8.11 -26.72 -17.95
N VAL A 44 7.14 -26.13 -18.66
CA VAL A 44 7.28 -24.76 -19.21
C VAL A 44 7.43 -23.73 -18.10
N VAL A 45 6.62 -23.79 -17.05
CA VAL A 45 6.74 -22.87 -15.89
C VAL A 45 8.09 -23.04 -15.20
N LYS A 46 8.53 -24.29 -14.94
CA LYS A 46 9.84 -24.56 -14.34
C LYS A 46 11.01 -24.10 -15.24
N GLY A 47 10.87 -24.23 -16.56
CA GLY A 47 11.85 -23.71 -17.52
C GLY A 47 11.95 -22.19 -17.44
N LEU A 48 10.81 -21.50 -17.39
CA LEU A 48 10.73 -20.05 -17.30
C LEU A 48 11.24 -19.50 -15.96
N GLU A 49 10.97 -20.20 -14.85
CA GLU A 49 11.54 -19.88 -13.54
C GLU A 49 13.07 -20.01 -13.53
N ARG A 50 13.64 -20.95 -14.28
CA ARG A 50 15.10 -21.10 -14.43
C ARG A 50 15.69 -20.00 -15.30
N GLU A 51 15.05 -19.70 -16.43
CA GLU A 51 15.50 -18.66 -17.36
C GLU A 51 15.45 -17.26 -16.73
N HIS A 52 14.46 -17.00 -15.88
CA HIS A 52 14.34 -15.73 -15.16
C HIS A 52 15.06 -15.70 -13.81
N ARG A 53 15.77 -16.77 -13.42
CA ARG A 53 16.50 -16.81 -12.14
C ARG A 53 17.62 -15.76 -12.08
N ASP A 54 18.22 -15.48 -13.23
CA ASP A 54 19.34 -14.53 -13.35
C ASP A 54 18.86 -13.09 -13.63
N VAL A 55 17.55 -12.88 -13.82
CA VAL A 55 16.98 -11.54 -13.89
C VAL A 55 16.87 -11.01 -12.45
N PRO A 56 17.57 -9.92 -12.08
CA PRO A 56 17.47 -9.37 -10.74
C PRO A 56 16.02 -8.92 -10.51
N THR A 57 15.28 -9.65 -9.69
CA THR A 57 13.99 -9.18 -9.20
C THR A 57 14.23 -7.88 -8.46
N LEU A 58 13.50 -6.82 -8.82
CA LEU A 58 13.49 -5.56 -8.07
C LEU A 58 13.18 -5.87 -6.60
N GLN A 59 14.21 -5.90 -5.76
CA GLN A 59 14.04 -6.14 -4.34
C GLN A 59 13.29 -4.96 -3.76
N ARG A 60 12.10 -5.24 -3.22
CA ARG A 60 11.37 -4.25 -2.42
C ARG A 60 12.09 -4.10 -1.10
N LEU A 61 12.94 -3.09 -1.00
CA LEU A 61 13.62 -2.76 0.24
C LEU A 61 12.57 -2.38 1.29
N PRO A 62 12.75 -2.81 2.56
CA PRO A 62 11.89 -2.35 3.64
C PRO A 62 12.03 -0.83 3.78
N ILE A 63 10.92 -0.15 4.04
CA ILE A 63 10.97 1.24 4.46
C ILE A 63 11.62 1.22 5.84
N THR A 64 12.81 1.80 5.98
CA THR A 64 13.50 1.96 7.28
C THR A 64 13.32 3.38 7.80
N LEU A 65 13.65 3.60 9.07
CA LEU A 65 13.68 4.95 9.65
C LEU A 65 14.64 5.87 8.87
N ASP A 66 15.73 5.35 8.33
CA ASP A 66 16.67 6.13 7.51
C ASP A 66 16.03 6.64 6.22
N VAL A 67 15.20 5.82 5.57
CA VAL A 67 14.42 6.22 4.39
C VAL A 67 13.44 7.33 4.76
N LEU A 68 12.78 7.23 5.92
CA LEU A 68 11.89 8.30 6.40
C LEU A 68 12.65 9.61 6.68
N ARG A 69 13.85 9.57 7.24
CA ARG A 69 14.67 10.78 7.44
C ARG A 69 15.05 11.44 6.11
N LYS A 70 15.43 10.65 5.09
CA LYS A 70 15.73 11.17 3.74
C LYS A 70 14.52 11.85 3.12
N LEU A 71 13.35 11.21 3.19
CA LEU A 71 12.09 11.77 2.71
C LEU A 71 11.76 13.10 3.42
N LYS A 72 11.89 13.14 4.74
CA LYS A 72 11.68 14.36 5.53
C LYS A 72 12.60 15.49 5.08
N ALA A 73 13.90 15.22 4.93
CA ALA A 73 14.87 16.21 4.49
C ALA A 73 14.55 16.75 3.08
N ALA A 74 14.15 15.88 2.15
CA ALA A 74 13.77 16.28 0.79
C ALA A 74 12.50 17.16 0.76
N TRP A 75 11.54 16.91 1.66
CA TRP A 75 10.35 17.74 1.76
C TRP A 75 10.60 19.07 2.49
N GLU A 76 11.49 19.08 3.49
CA GLU A 76 11.93 20.29 4.17
C GLU A 76 12.78 21.20 3.27
N SER A 77 13.49 20.64 2.28
CA SER A 77 14.25 21.41 1.29
C SER A 77 13.38 22.10 0.23
N GLY A 78 12.05 21.99 0.30
CA GLY A 78 11.12 22.70 -0.59
C GLY A 78 10.81 21.98 -1.91
N LEU A 79 11.01 20.65 -1.98
CA LEU A 79 10.67 19.87 -3.18
C LEU A 79 9.17 19.94 -3.54
N GLU A 80 8.33 20.11 -2.52
CA GLU A 80 6.88 20.21 -2.63
C GLU A 80 6.38 21.38 -1.78
N GLU A 81 5.15 21.83 -2.03
CA GLU A 81 4.48 22.83 -1.21
C GLU A 81 4.39 22.38 0.25
N LYS A 82 4.53 23.31 1.22
CA LYS A 82 4.53 23.00 2.66
C LYS A 82 3.33 22.15 3.10
N VAL A 83 2.13 22.43 2.59
CA VAL A 83 0.92 21.67 2.92
C VAL A 83 1.03 20.22 2.44
N THR A 84 1.47 20.03 1.20
CA THR A 84 1.72 18.72 0.59
C THR A 84 2.82 17.96 1.32
N ALA A 85 3.91 18.63 1.69
CA ALA A 85 4.99 18.06 2.48
C ALA A 85 4.48 17.52 3.84
N TYR A 86 3.72 18.32 4.59
CA TYR A 86 3.14 17.87 5.87
C TYR A 86 2.19 16.69 5.71
N LEU A 87 1.37 16.71 4.65
CA LEU A 87 0.46 15.62 4.32
C LEU A 87 1.21 14.32 4.00
N LEU A 88 2.19 14.37 3.10
CA LEU A 88 3.00 13.20 2.72
C LEU A 88 3.82 12.66 3.89
N TRP A 89 4.34 13.55 4.74
CA TRP A 89 5.04 13.18 5.97
C TRP A 89 4.12 12.49 6.96
N ALA A 90 2.92 13.03 7.22
CA ALA A 90 1.94 12.39 8.09
C ALA A 90 1.53 11.01 7.56
N VAL A 91 1.23 10.88 6.26
CA VAL A 91 0.89 9.60 5.62
C VAL A 91 2.03 8.58 5.80
N SER A 92 3.27 9.00 5.57
CA SER A 92 4.45 8.11 5.65
C SER A 92 4.69 7.62 7.08
N CYS A 93 4.60 8.50 8.07
CA CYS A 93 4.72 8.13 9.48
C CYS A 93 3.60 7.17 9.91
N ILE A 94 2.34 7.48 9.59
CA ILE A 94 1.22 6.60 9.96
C ILE A 94 1.30 5.25 9.26
N ALA A 95 1.68 5.22 7.98
CA ALA A 95 1.87 3.97 7.26
C ALA A 95 3.00 3.11 7.85
N PHE A 96 4.11 3.73 8.24
CA PHE A 96 5.26 3.04 8.83
C PHE A 96 4.95 2.51 10.24
N PHE A 97 4.56 3.39 11.18
CA PHE A 97 4.32 3.00 12.57
C PHE A 97 3.06 2.15 12.74
N GLY A 98 2.03 2.37 11.91
CA GLY A 98 0.82 1.56 11.89
C GLY A 98 0.93 0.27 11.07
N CYS A 99 2.09 0.00 10.44
CA CYS A 99 2.31 -1.15 9.55
C CYS A 99 1.22 -1.29 8.46
N PHE A 100 0.69 -0.17 7.99
CA PHE A 100 -0.41 -0.17 7.05
C PHE A 100 0.09 -0.21 5.61
N ARG A 101 -0.57 -1.03 4.78
CA ARG A 101 -0.45 -0.88 3.33
C ARG A 101 -1.14 0.42 2.92
N LEU A 102 -0.48 1.23 2.09
CA LEU A 102 -1.05 2.50 1.59
C LEU A 102 -2.46 2.36 0.99
N GLY A 103 -2.77 1.23 0.36
CA GLY A 103 -4.11 0.97 -0.18
C GLY A 103 -5.21 0.71 0.86
N LYS A 104 -4.91 0.73 2.15
CA LYS A 104 -5.91 0.78 3.24
C LYS A 104 -6.13 2.21 3.72
N ILE A 105 -5.07 3.02 3.74
CA ILE A 105 -5.11 4.40 4.24
C ILE A 105 -5.61 5.38 3.18
N LEU A 106 -5.21 5.18 1.93
CA LEU A 106 -5.46 6.07 0.81
C LEU A 106 -6.43 5.43 -0.17
N LEU A 107 -7.16 6.27 -0.91
CA LEU A 107 -8.01 5.76 -1.98
C LEU A 107 -7.16 5.24 -3.14
N SER A 108 -7.64 4.20 -3.78
CA SER A 108 -7.20 3.73 -5.08
C SER A 108 -8.33 3.89 -6.08
N LYS A 109 -8.02 3.89 -7.38
CA LYS A 109 -9.03 4.01 -8.46
C LYS A 109 -10.15 2.95 -8.34
N THR A 110 -9.85 1.81 -7.72
CA THR A 110 -10.78 0.70 -7.52
C THR A 110 -11.51 0.71 -6.17
N THR A 111 -11.04 1.49 -5.19
CA THR A 111 -11.62 1.55 -3.84
C THR A 111 -12.29 2.90 -3.63
N LYS A 112 -13.63 2.91 -3.59
CA LYS A 112 -14.42 4.15 -3.47
C LYS A 112 -14.42 4.73 -2.05
N THR A 113 -14.13 3.94 -1.03
CA THR A 113 -14.12 4.37 0.37
C THR A 113 -12.72 4.15 0.99
N PRO A 114 -12.09 5.17 1.57
CA PRO A 114 -10.90 4.96 2.41
C PRO A 114 -11.29 4.22 3.69
N ALA A 115 -10.41 3.36 4.19
CA ALA A 115 -10.66 2.68 5.47
C ALA A 115 -10.50 3.60 6.69
N LEU A 116 -9.94 4.80 6.48
CA LEU A 116 -9.63 5.81 7.47
C LEU A 116 -10.52 7.05 7.25
N TRP A 117 -11.57 7.13 8.05
CA TRP A 117 -12.57 8.21 8.03
C TRP A 117 -12.52 8.99 9.33
N GLN A 118 -12.66 10.31 9.27
CA GLN A 118 -12.74 11.14 10.47
C GLN A 118 -14.20 11.27 10.95
N PRO A 119 -14.52 11.22 12.26
CA PRO A 119 -13.63 11.06 13.41
C PRO A 119 -13.89 9.72 14.12
N ASP A 120 -13.33 8.60 13.65
CA ASP A 120 -13.27 7.43 14.53
C ASP A 120 -12.08 7.64 15.50
N GLU A 121 -12.35 8.40 16.56
CA GLU A 121 -11.59 8.62 17.82
C GLU A 121 -10.07 8.46 17.78
N PHE A 122 -9.40 9.49 17.27
CA PHE A 122 -7.94 9.55 17.12
C PHE A 122 -7.14 9.81 18.41
N LEU A 123 -7.76 10.04 19.58
CA LEU A 123 -6.99 10.40 20.79
C LEU A 123 -7.60 9.77 22.05
N ARG A 124 -6.91 8.78 22.62
CA ARG A 124 -7.14 8.36 24.01
C ARG A 124 -6.17 9.03 24.99
N SER A 125 -4.97 9.43 24.56
CA SER A 125 -3.94 10.03 25.42
C SER A 125 -2.80 10.66 24.62
N LYS A 126 -1.99 11.52 25.25
CA LYS A 126 -0.72 12.08 24.68
C LYS A 126 0.30 10.99 24.30
N LEU A 127 0.13 9.77 24.80
CA LEU A 127 1.07 8.66 24.66
C LEU A 127 0.62 7.58 23.67
N ALA A 128 -0.66 7.55 23.31
CA ALA A 128 -1.22 6.50 22.47
C ALA A 128 -2.39 7.02 21.62
N MET A 129 -2.35 6.68 20.34
CA MET A 129 -3.39 6.95 19.36
C MET A 129 -4.02 5.63 18.92
N VAL A 130 -5.33 5.64 18.76
CA VAL A 130 -6.06 4.50 18.21
C VAL A 130 -6.55 4.89 16.83
N ILE A 131 -6.26 4.04 15.86
CA ILE A 131 -6.77 4.16 14.50
C ILE A 131 -7.78 3.04 14.29
N HIS A 132 -9.05 3.43 14.12
CA HIS A 132 -10.11 2.52 13.77
C HIS A 132 -10.12 2.29 12.25
N LEU A 133 -10.04 1.03 11.83
CA LEU A 133 -10.14 0.62 10.44
C LEU A 133 -11.47 -0.09 10.21
N ARG A 134 -12.34 0.52 9.39
CA ARG A 134 -13.68 -0.01 9.08
C ARG A 134 -13.71 -1.25 8.18
N PHE A 135 -12.59 -1.62 7.57
CA PHE A 135 -12.54 -2.76 6.63
C PHE A 135 -11.26 -3.57 6.77
N SER A 136 -11.37 -4.76 7.36
CA SER A 136 -10.31 -5.76 7.29
C SER A 136 -10.47 -6.59 6.01
N LYS A 137 -9.47 -6.52 5.12
CA LYS A 137 -9.47 -7.17 3.79
C LYS A 137 -9.49 -8.71 3.83
N THR A 138 -9.52 -9.32 5.02
CA THR A 138 -9.35 -10.76 5.25
C THR A 138 -10.32 -11.32 6.29
N GLY A 139 -11.29 -10.54 6.76
CA GLY A 139 -12.32 -11.07 7.66
C GLY A 139 -13.45 -11.70 6.87
N GLN A 140 -13.63 -13.03 7.00
CA GLN A 140 -14.91 -13.67 6.69
C GLN A 140 -16.07 -13.11 7.56
N ASN A 141 -15.75 -12.27 8.54
CA ASN A 141 -16.65 -11.35 9.22
C ASN A 141 -16.05 -9.94 9.12
N GLU A 142 -16.82 -8.99 8.61
CA GLU A 142 -16.55 -7.55 8.59
C GLU A 142 -16.39 -7.00 10.02
N ARG A 143 -15.25 -7.28 10.66
CA ARG A 143 -14.93 -6.74 11.98
C ARG A 143 -13.97 -5.58 11.83
N ASP A 144 -14.38 -4.46 12.38
CA ASP A 144 -13.53 -3.29 12.55
C ASP A 144 -12.30 -3.64 13.38
N ILE A 145 -11.16 -3.04 13.03
CA ILE A 145 -9.88 -3.29 13.72
C ILE A 145 -9.37 -1.98 14.31
N ASN A 146 -9.04 -2.01 15.60
CA ASN A 146 -8.32 -0.94 16.28
C ASN A 146 -6.81 -1.19 16.20
N VAL A 147 -6.09 -0.23 15.64
CA VAL A 147 -4.62 -0.23 15.62
C VAL A 147 -4.11 0.82 16.58
N HIS A 148 -3.34 0.37 17.57
CA HIS A 148 -2.74 1.23 18.58
C HIS A 148 -1.35 1.67 18.13
N ILE A 149 -1.14 2.97 18.04
CA ILE A 149 0.15 3.58 17.73
C ILE A 149 0.63 4.33 18.98
N GLY A 150 1.74 3.87 19.55
CA GLY A 150 2.38 4.50 20.71
C GLY A 150 3.28 5.67 20.30
N ALA A 151 3.42 6.65 21.20
CA ALA A 151 4.37 7.74 21.01
C ALA A 151 5.80 7.20 21.12
N THR A 152 6.64 7.59 20.18
CA THR A 152 8.08 7.31 20.24
C THR A 152 8.81 8.53 20.83
N LEU A 153 9.76 8.26 21.71
CA LEU A 153 10.66 9.26 22.30
C LEU A 153 11.89 9.52 21.41
N THR A 154 11.78 9.23 20.11
CA THR A 154 12.85 9.38 19.12
C THR A 154 12.64 10.64 18.28
N ASP A 155 13.60 10.92 17.38
CA ASP A 155 13.57 12.03 16.42
C ASP A 155 12.33 12.01 15.49
N ILE A 156 11.77 10.83 15.26
CA ILE A 156 10.54 10.64 14.49
C ILE A 156 9.44 10.12 15.42
N CYS A 157 8.55 11.03 15.84
CA CYS A 157 7.33 10.70 16.56
C CYS A 157 6.13 10.68 15.61
N PRO A 158 5.27 9.63 15.58
CA PRO A 158 4.12 9.58 14.67
C PRO A 158 3.04 10.64 14.98
N PHE A 159 3.03 11.20 16.19
CA PHE A 159 2.03 12.17 16.65
C PHE A 159 2.26 13.56 16.07
N VAL A 160 3.51 14.01 16.06
CA VAL A 160 3.86 15.37 15.63
C VAL A 160 3.47 15.64 14.17
N PRO A 161 3.81 14.77 13.20
CA PRO A 161 3.43 14.93 11.80
C PRO A 161 1.92 14.94 11.62
N LEU A 162 1.21 14.03 12.31
CA LEU A 162 -0.23 13.94 12.20
C LEU A 162 -0.92 15.18 12.79
N GLN A 163 -0.49 15.65 13.96
CA GLN A 163 -1.01 16.88 14.57
C GLN A 163 -0.76 18.10 13.69
N ASN A 164 0.44 18.22 13.12
CA ASN A 164 0.79 19.32 12.22
C ASN A 164 -0.12 19.30 10.98
N TYR A 165 -0.35 18.13 10.40
CA TYR A 165 -1.26 17.97 9.28
C TYR A 165 -2.72 18.29 9.66
N LEU A 166 -3.21 17.79 10.80
CA LEU A 166 -4.59 18.03 11.24
C LEU A 166 -4.90 19.52 11.46
N ARG A 167 -3.90 20.34 11.83
CA ARG A 167 -4.05 21.80 11.98
C ARG A 167 -4.26 22.53 10.65
N ILE A 168 -3.71 21.99 9.56
CA ILE A 168 -3.77 22.61 8.22
C ILE A 168 -4.77 21.91 7.29
N ARG A 169 -5.32 20.78 7.72
CA ARG A 169 -6.29 20.00 6.95
C ARG A 169 -7.55 20.84 6.70
N PRO A 170 -8.11 20.81 5.48
CA PRO A 170 -9.40 21.46 5.20
C PRO A 170 -10.50 20.96 6.14
N LEU A 171 -11.35 21.89 6.61
CA LEU A 171 -12.52 21.57 7.42
C LEU A 171 -13.56 20.85 6.56
N GLY A 172 -13.98 19.67 6.98
CA GLY A 172 -14.97 18.88 6.25
C GLY A 172 -15.00 17.41 6.66
N GLN A 173 -16.18 16.79 6.55
CA GLN A 173 -16.33 15.34 6.68
C GLN A 173 -15.67 14.65 5.49
N GLY A 174 -14.91 13.59 5.76
CA GLY A 174 -14.22 12.90 4.68
C GLY A 174 -13.08 11.98 5.13
N PRO A 175 -12.30 11.49 4.16
CA PRO A 175 -11.04 10.78 4.39
C PRO A 175 -10.13 11.53 5.36
N LEU A 176 -9.34 10.82 6.18
CA LEU A 176 -8.35 11.48 7.01
C LEU A 176 -7.36 12.31 6.19
N PHE A 177 -6.82 11.73 5.12
CA PHE A 177 -5.80 12.33 4.25
C PHE A 177 -6.42 12.88 2.97
N MET A 178 -6.41 14.21 2.88
CA MET A 178 -6.94 15.02 1.78
C MET A 178 -5.93 16.08 1.37
N TRP A 179 -5.97 16.44 0.08
CA TRP A 179 -5.25 17.59 -0.48
C TRP A 179 -5.81 18.91 0.04
N ALA A 180 -5.07 20.01 -0.19
CA ALA A 180 -5.51 21.35 0.16
C ALA A 180 -6.88 21.71 -0.46
N ASP A 181 -7.16 21.20 -1.67
CA ASP A 181 -8.43 21.38 -2.38
C ASP A 181 -9.60 20.57 -1.79
N GLY A 182 -9.39 19.84 -0.68
CA GLY A 182 -10.39 18.96 -0.07
C GLY A 182 -10.55 17.60 -0.76
N ASN A 183 -9.87 17.39 -1.88
CA ASN A 183 -9.92 16.12 -2.60
C ASN A 183 -9.18 14.99 -1.85
N PRO A 184 -9.68 13.74 -1.88
CA PRO A 184 -8.99 12.58 -1.31
C PRO A 184 -7.60 12.35 -1.89
N VAL A 185 -6.64 11.94 -1.05
CA VAL A 185 -5.32 11.51 -1.53
C VAL A 185 -5.41 10.12 -2.17
N LEU A 186 -4.90 10.01 -3.40
CA LEU A 186 -4.80 8.75 -4.12
C LEU A 186 -3.45 8.07 -3.82
N LYS A 187 -3.48 6.73 -3.76
CA LYS A 187 -2.28 5.90 -3.63
C LYS A 187 -1.29 6.17 -4.77
N SER A 188 -1.76 6.37 -6.00
CA SER A 188 -0.88 6.58 -7.16
C SER A 188 -0.15 7.92 -7.09
N SER A 189 -0.83 9.00 -6.68
CA SER A 189 -0.22 10.33 -6.58
C SER A 189 0.76 10.40 -5.42
N SER A 190 0.39 9.90 -4.24
CA SER A 190 1.32 9.82 -3.11
C SER A 190 2.57 8.99 -3.43
N PHE A 191 2.43 7.84 -4.08
CA PHE A 191 3.59 7.03 -4.47
C PHE A 191 4.52 7.75 -5.45
N LEU A 192 3.96 8.50 -6.40
CA LEU A 192 4.75 9.29 -7.35
C LEU A 192 5.58 10.37 -6.62
N LEU A 193 4.98 11.09 -5.67
CA LEU A 193 5.64 12.16 -4.93
C LEU A 193 6.69 11.63 -3.95
N VAL A 194 6.40 10.50 -3.28
CA VAL A 194 7.40 9.81 -2.45
C VAL A 194 8.57 9.33 -3.29
N ARG A 195 8.31 8.80 -4.49
CA ARG A 195 9.39 8.36 -5.40
C ARG A 195 10.22 9.52 -5.93
N LYS A 196 9.63 10.71 -6.11
CA LYS A 196 10.37 11.93 -6.51
C LYS A 196 11.31 12.42 -5.39
N ALA A 197 11.00 12.10 -4.13
CA ALA A 197 11.75 12.54 -2.96
C ALA A 197 12.88 11.58 -2.53
N LEU A 198 13.01 10.42 -3.19
CA LEU A 198 14.08 9.43 -2.97
C LEU A 198 15.07 9.44 -4.12
#